data_AF-A0A536H7B2-F1
#
_entry.id   AF-A0A536H7B2-F1
#
_cell.length_a   1.000
_cell.length_b   1.000
_cell.length_c   1.000
_cell.angle_alpha   90.00
_cell.angle_beta   90.00
_cell.angle_gamma   90.00
#
_symmetry.space_group_name_H-M   'P 1'
#
loop_
_entity.id
_entity.type
_entity.pdbx_description
1 polymer ?
#
loop_
_entity_poly.entity_id
_entity_poly.type
_entity_poly.pdbx_seq_one_letter_code
_entity_poly.pdbx_strand_id
1 'polypeptide(L)'
;MARKMFVQVATQKPKARFLLGLLFSSSVALAAHRRHSLNSSGALGAITSGTTIVTMGGWSWGLSLIYFFISSSLLSHFREQDKARAAADKFSKGSRRDVTQVAANGGLATLLALAYGLTRSLWARRLLKAGFTGALAAANADTWATELGVLNSSPPRLITSGKHVAPGTSGGIT
;
A
#
# COMPACT_ATOMS: atom_id res chain seq x y z
N MET A 1 30.72 9.28 -2.14
CA MET A 1 29.78 10.38 -1.81
C MET A 1 28.36 9.87 -1.51
N ALA A 2 27.76 9.01 -2.34
CA ALA A 2 26.40 8.47 -2.17
C ALA A 2 26.12 7.78 -0.82
N ARG A 3 27.05 6.97 -0.29
CA ARG A 3 26.88 6.27 1.00
C ARG A 3 26.76 7.22 2.20
N LYS A 4 27.52 8.33 2.21
CA LYS A 4 27.41 9.36 3.26
C LYS A 4 26.08 10.10 3.17
N MET A 5 25.62 10.41 1.95
CA MET A 5 24.32 11.04 1.70
C MET A 5 23.15 10.16 2.16
N PHE A 6 23.20 8.86 1.87
CA PHE A 6 22.16 7.90 2.29
C PHE A 6 22.07 7.77 3.82
N VAL A 7 23.22 7.73 4.50
CA VAL A 7 23.28 7.70 5.96
C VAL A 7 22.75 9.01 6.57
N GLN A 8 23.12 10.17 6.02
CA GLN A 8 22.62 11.47 6.48
C GLN A 8 21.10 11.61 6.34
N VAL A 9 20.53 11.12 5.23
CA VAL A 9 19.08 11.11 4.99
C VAL A 9 18.38 10.19 5.98
N ALA A 10 18.96 9.03 6.29
CA ALA A 10 18.42 8.09 7.28
C ALA A 10 18.45 8.64 8.72
N THR A 11 19.41 9.53 9.05
CA THR A 11 19.63 10.07 10.41
C THR A 11 19.02 11.45 10.66
N GLN A 12 18.13 11.94 9.79
CA GLN A 12 17.51 13.26 9.96
C GLN A 12 16.73 13.39 11.28
N LYS A 13 16.78 14.58 11.90
CA LYS A 13 15.98 14.90 13.10
C LYS A 13 14.47 14.75 12.80
N PRO A 14 13.64 14.35 13.78
CA PRO A 14 12.21 14.08 13.56
C PRO A 14 11.44 15.24 12.89
N LYS A 15 11.75 16.49 13.25
CA LYS A 15 11.12 17.68 12.64
C LYS A 15 11.41 17.82 11.14
N ALA A 16 12.64 17.54 10.71
CA ALA A 16 13.02 17.58 9.30
C ALA A 16 12.34 16.45 8.51
N ARG A 17 12.26 15.25 9.10
CA ARG A 17 11.55 14.10 8.51
C ARG A 17 10.06 14.35 8.36
N PHE A 18 9.45 15.07 9.30
CA PHE A 18 8.06 15.49 9.18
C PHE A 18 7.82 16.41 7.99
N LEU A 19 8.57 17.50 7.88
CA LEU A 19 8.40 18.46 6.78
C LEU A 19 8.68 17.82 5.41
N LEU A 20 9.78 17.07 5.30
CA LEU A 20 10.12 16.38 4.06
C LEU A 20 9.12 15.26 3.74
N GLY A 21 8.67 14.51 4.75
CA GLY A 21 7.66 13.48 4.62
C GLY A 21 6.31 14.06 4.15
N LEU A 22 5.90 15.21 4.69
CA LEU A 22 4.69 15.91 4.29
C LEU A 22 4.76 16.41 2.84
N LEU A 23 5.86 17.09 2.49
CA LEU A 23 6.09 17.58 1.12
C LEU A 23 6.11 16.43 0.11
N PHE A 24 6.86 15.37 0.41
CA PHE A 24 6.97 14.20 -0.45
C PHE A 24 5.64 13.47 -0.60
N SER A 25 4.94 13.19 0.50
CA SER A 25 3.64 12.49 0.46
C SER A 25 2.59 13.32 -0.28
N SER A 26 2.59 14.65 -0.10
CA SER A 26 1.70 15.57 -0.82
C SER A 26 1.98 15.57 -2.32
N SER A 27 3.26 15.55 -2.72
CA SER A 27 3.67 15.50 -4.12
C SER A 27 3.22 14.20 -4.79
N VAL A 28 3.42 13.06 -4.10
CA VAL A 28 2.99 11.74 -4.59
C VAL A 28 1.46 11.67 -4.66
N ALA A 29 0.74 12.11 -3.63
CA ALA A 29 -0.72 12.09 -3.59
C ALA A 29 -1.32 12.98 -4.68
N LEU A 30 -0.75 14.16 -4.93
CA LEU A 30 -1.17 15.04 -6.02
C LEU A 30 -0.96 14.38 -7.39
N ALA A 31 0.22 13.79 -7.62
CA ALA A 31 0.50 13.08 -8.86
C ALA A 31 -0.45 11.90 -9.08
N ALA A 32 -0.70 11.11 -8.03
CA ALA A 32 -1.62 9.98 -8.05
C ALA A 32 -3.08 10.41 -8.28
N HIS A 33 -3.51 11.52 -7.69
CA HIS A 33 -4.84 12.08 -7.91
C HIS A 33 -5.04 12.53 -9.36
N ARG A 34 -4.04 13.24 -9.92
CA ARG A 34 -4.02 13.64 -11.34
C ARG A 34 -4.01 12.46 -12.29
N ARG A 35 -3.36 11.36 -11.92
CA ARG A 35 -3.36 10.09 -12.66
C ARG A 35 -4.57 9.20 -12.38
N HIS A 36 -5.58 9.70 -11.68
CA HIS A 36 -6.79 8.95 -11.37
C HIS A 36 -6.56 7.64 -10.62
N SER A 37 -5.48 7.54 -9.85
CA SER A 37 -5.22 6.41 -8.94
C SER A 37 -5.78 6.64 -7.54
N LEU A 38 -6.01 7.90 -7.15
CA LEU A 38 -6.65 8.32 -5.89
C LEU A 38 -7.77 9.32 -6.15
N ASN A 39 -8.86 9.24 -5.39
CA ASN A 39 -9.80 10.36 -5.27
C ASN A 39 -9.32 11.35 -4.19
N SER A 40 -10.07 12.43 -3.95
CA SER A 40 -9.67 13.46 -2.99
C SER A 40 -9.54 12.96 -1.55
N SER A 41 -10.43 12.05 -1.11
CA SER A 41 -10.34 11.46 0.23
C SER A 41 -9.16 10.50 0.35
N GLY A 42 -8.92 9.70 -0.70
CA GLY A 42 -7.74 8.83 -0.81
C GLY A 42 -6.44 9.63 -0.78
N ALA A 43 -6.38 10.79 -1.44
CA ALA A 43 -5.23 11.69 -1.39
C ALA A 43 -4.93 12.16 0.04
N LEU A 44 -5.95 12.59 0.79
CA LEU A 44 -5.78 12.97 2.20
C LEU A 44 -5.31 11.80 3.06
N GLY A 45 -5.88 10.60 2.85
CA GLY A 45 -5.45 9.38 3.53
C GLY A 45 -3.99 9.03 3.23
N ALA A 46 -3.58 9.15 1.97
CA ALA A 46 -2.20 8.89 1.53
C ALA A 46 -1.21 9.89 2.11
N ILE A 47 -1.56 11.19 2.14
CA ILE A 47 -0.73 12.23 2.76
C ILE A 47 -0.54 11.94 4.25
N THR A 48 -1.63 11.65 4.96
CA THR A 48 -1.60 11.38 6.41
C THR A 48 -0.76 10.13 6.72
N SER A 49 -0.99 9.04 5.99
CA SER A 49 -0.28 7.77 6.17
C SER A 49 1.20 7.88 5.81
N GLY A 50 1.50 8.42 4.62
CA GLY A 50 2.87 8.59 4.13
C GLY A 50 3.72 9.48 5.03
N THR A 51 3.16 10.61 5.46
CA THR A 51 3.83 11.54 6.38
C THR A 51 4.13 10.86 7.71
N THR A 52 3.16 10.15 8.28
CA THR A 52 3.34 9.41 9.54
C THR A 52 4.43 8.35 9.42
N ILE A 53 4.40 7.55 8.35
CA ILE A 53 5.34 6.46 8.12
C ILE A 53 6.78 6.99 7.94
N VAL A 54 6.99 8.04 7.15
CA VAL A 54 8.32 8.65 6.97
C VAL A 54 8.82 9.29 8.26
N THR A 55 7.94 10.01 8.97
CA THR A 55 8.31 10.69 10.23
C THR A 55 8.74 9.68 11.29
N MET A 56 7.92 8.65 11.51
CA MET A 56 8.09 7.73 12.63
C MET A 56 9.00 6.53 12.29
N GLY A 57 8.81 5.92 11.11
CA GLY A 57 9.57 4.74 10.67
C GLY A 57 10.82 5.08 9.85
N GLY A 58 10.72 6.06 8.96
CA GLY A 58 11.85 6.57 8.17
C GLY A 58 11.73 6.35 6.69
N TRP A 59 12.74 6.82 5.96
CA TRP A 59 12.74 6.77 4.50
C TRP A 59 12.62 5.35 3.94
N SER A 60 13.25 4.35 4.57
CA SER A 60 13.10 2.96 4.14
C SER A 60 11.65 2.48 4.20
N TRP A 61 10.93 2.81 5.28
CA TRP A 61 9.52 2.46 5.44
C TRP A 61 8.63 3.23 4.46
N GLY A 62 8.91 4.53 4.27
CA GLY A 62 8.23 5.36 3.27
C GLY A 62 8.42 4.82 1.86
N LEU A 63 9.63 4.42 1.49
CA LEU A 63 9.92 3.82 0.18
C LEU A 63 9.23 2.48 -0.01
N SER A 64 9.11 1.65 1.03
CA SER A 64 8.30 0.41 0.97
C SER A 64 6.82 0.70 0.71
N LEU A 65 6.26 1.74 1.34
CA LEU A 65 4.89 2.17 1.08
C LEU A 65 4.71 2.68 -0.36
N ILE A 66 5.68 3.46 -0.85
CA ILE A 66 5.68 3.94 -2.24
C ILE A 66 5.76 2.79 -3.22
N TYR A 67 6.60 1.79 -2.96
CA TYR A 67 6.68 0.59 -3.79
C TYR A 67 5.33 -0.11 -3.86
N PHE A 68 4.71 -0.40 -2.69
CA PHE A 68 3.35 -0.97 -2.62
C PHE A 68 2.36 -0.14 -3.45
N PHE A 69 2.35 1.18 -3.26
CA PHE A 69 1.39 2.06 -3.91
C PHE A 69 1.58 2.10 -5.43
N ILE A 70 2.82 2.26 -5.91
CA ILE A 70 3.11 2.34 -7.34
C ILE A 70 2.82 0.99 -8.01
N SER A 71 3.35 -0.12 -7.49
CA SER A 71 3.15 -1.44 -8.10
C SER A 71 1.67 -1.79 -8.15
N SER A 72 0.95 -1.59 -7.06
CA SER A 72 -0.49 -1.84 -6.99
C SER A 72 -1.27 -0.91 -7.90
N SER A 73 -0.89 0.37 -8.04
CA SER A 73 -1.55 1.27 -8.99
C SER A 73 -1.33 0.84 -10.43
N LEU A 74 -0.12 0.42 -10.78
CA LEU A 74 0.18 -0.09 -12.12
C LEU A 74 -0.67 -1.32 -12.44
N LEU A 75 -0.80 -2.26 -11.50
CA LEU A 75 -1.66 -3.43 -11.66
C LEU A 75 -3.14 -3.06 -11.76
N SER A 76 -3.63 -2.09 -10.98
CA SER A 76 -5.01 -1.61 -11.06
C SER A 76 -5.35 -1.01 -12.43
N HIS A 77 -4.42 -0.31 -13.09
CA HIS A 77 -4.64 0.24 -14.42
C HIS A 77 -4.32 -0.75 -15.55
N PHE A 78 -3.54 -1.81 -15.27
CA PHE A 78 -3.21 -2.83 -16.26
C PHE A 78 -4.46 -3.59 -16.69
N ARG A 79 -4.76 -3.55 -18.01
CA ARG A 79 -5.90 -4.22 -18.64
C ARG A 79 -7.25 -3.94 -17.94
N GLU A 80 -7.44 -2.72 -17.46
CA GLU A 80 -8.65 -2.32 -16.72
C GLU A 80 -9.96 -2.65 -17.45
N GLN A 81 -10.01 -2.47 -18.78
CA GLN A 81 -11.19 -2.80 -19.59
C GLN A 81 -11.51 -4.30 -19.60
N ASP A 82 -10.49 -5.16 -19.64
CA ASP A 82 -10.69 -6.61 -19.62
C ASP A 82 -11.17 -7.07 -18.25
N LYS A 83 -10.64 -6.49 -17.17
CA LYS A 83 -11.08 -6.77 -15.79
C LYS A 83 -12.52 -6.33 -15.57
N ALA A 84 -12.89 -5.16 -16.07
CA ALA A 84 -14.27 -4.67 -16.01
C ALA A 84 -15.25 -5.58 -16.76
N ARG A 85 -14.84 -6.18 -17.89
CA ARG A 85 -15.66 -7.18 -18.61
C ARG A 85 -15.74 -8.52 -17.87
N ALA A 86 -14.62 -9.00 -17.33
CA ALA A 86 -14.53 -10.29 -16.64
C ALA A 86 -15.28 -10.32 -15.31
N ALA A 87 -15.50 -9.16 -14.68
CA ALA A 87 -16.14 -9.04 -13.38
C ALA A 87 -17.08 -7.81 -13.32
N ALA A 88 -17.91 -7.66 -14.35
CA ALA A 88 -18.84 -6.53 -14.53
C ALA A 88 -19.72 -6.25 -13.31
N ASP A 89 -20.16 -7.29 -12.59
CA ASP A 89 -21.02 -7.13 -11.40
C ASP A 89 -20.26 -6.75 -10.13
N LYS A 90 -18.93 -6.96 -10.07
CA LYS A 90 -18.10 -6.71 -8.86
C LYS A 90 -17.22 -5.45 -8.95
N PHE A 91 -16.94 -4.94 -10.15
CA PHE A 91 -16.06 -3.77 -10.37
C PHE A 91 -16.82 -2.46 -10.67
N SER A 92 -18.02 -2.28 -10.12
CA SER A 92 -18.78 -1.03 -10.26
C SER A 92 -18.14 0.19 -9.59
N LYS A 93 -17.16 -0.02 -8.70
CA LYS A 93 -16.28 1.02 -8.18
C LYS A 93 -15.03 1.10 -9.06
N GLY A 94 -14.87 2.21 -9.78
CA GLY A 94 -13.68 2.45 -10.62
C GLY A 94 -12.35 2.37 -9.85
N SER A 95 -11.23 2.37 -10.57
CA SER A 95 -9.86 2.12 -10.06
C SER A 95 -9.29 3.15 -9.06
N ARG A 96 -10.03 4.23 -8.75
CA ARG A 96 -9.59 5.29 -7.84
C ARG A 96 -9.71 4.85 -6.38
N ARG A 97 -8.59 4.81 -5.67
CA ARG A 97 -8.60 4.50 -4.24
C ARG A 97 -9.17 5.66 -3.42
N ASP A 98 -10.06 5.31 -2.50
CA ASP A 98 -10.61 6.22 -1.49
C ASP A 98 -9.88 6.08 -0.15
N VAL A 99 -10.23 6.92 0.83
CA VAL A 99 -9.63 6.86 2.17
C VAL A 99 -9.86 5.52 2.86
N THR A 100 -10.98 4.85 2.58
CA THR A 100 -11.32 3.55 3.16
C THR A 100 -10.38 2.48 2.65
N GLN A 101 -10.08 2.45 1.35
CA GLN A 101 -9.10 1.54 0.77
C GLN A 101 -7.67 1.86 1.24
N VAL A 102 -7.32 3.14 1.41
CA VAL A 102 -6.03 3.53 1.98
C VAL A 102 -5.91 3.03 3.42
N ALA A 103 -6.97 3.17 4.24
CA ALA A 103 -6.99 2.69 5.61
C ALA A 103 -6.97 1.15 5.68
N ALA A 104 -7.71 0.46 4.81
CA ALA A 104 -7.75 -1.00 4.76
C ALA A 104 -6.37 -1.60 4.46
N ASN A 105 -5.67 -1.06 3.46
CA ASN A 105 -4.40 -1.63 3.00
C ASN A 105 -3.16 -1.04 3.71
N GLY A 106 -3.24 0.21 4.17
CA GLY A 106 -2.12 0.95 4.75
C GLY A 106 -2.29 1.37 6.21
N GLY A 107 -3.48 1.21 6.79
CA GLY A 107 -3.79 1.68 8.14
C GLY A 107 -2.97 0.96 9.21
N LEU A 108 -2.90 -0.37 9.17
CA LEU A 108 -2.09 -1.14 10.12
C LEU A 108 -0.60 -0.75 10.02
N ALA A 109 -0.06 -0.64 8.81
CA ALA A 109 1.32 -0.20 8.59
C ALA A 109 1.56 1.20 9.18
N THR A 110 0.59 2.11 9.04
CA THR A 110 0.63 3.46 9.62
C THR A 110 0.64 3.45 11.14
N LEU A 111 -0.24 2.66 11.76
CA LEU A 111 -0.30 2.50 13.22
C LEU A 111 0.99 1.87 13.77
N LEU A 112 1.54 0.87 13.09
CA LEU A 112 2.80 0.24 13.48
C LEU A 112 3.99 1.21 13.38
N ALA A 113 4.01 2.07 12.36
CA ALA A 113 5.02 3.12 12.25
C ALA A 113 4.89 4.14 13.39
N LEU A 114 3.67 4.57 13.71
CA LEU A 114 3.41 5.47 14.84
C LEU A 114 3.90 4.87 16.16
N ALA A 115 3.50 3.62 16.46
CA ALA A 115 3.94 2.91 17.65
C ALA A 115 5.48 2.76 17.70
N TYR A 116 6.12 2.53 16.54
CA TYR A 116 7.57 2.41 16.43
C TYR A 116 8.30 3.71 16.81
N GLY A 117 7.77 4.86 16.37
CA GLY A 117 8.32 6.18 16.69
C GLY A 117 8.19 6.54 18.18
N LEU A 118 7.10 6.10 18.82
CA LEU A 118 6.78 6.45 20.21
C LEU A 118 7.46 5.54 21.24
N THR A 119 7.76 4.28 20.90
CA THR A 119 8.36 3.35 21.87
C THR A 119 9.86 3.56 22.05
N ARG A 120 10.35 3.36 23.28
CA ARG A 120 11.79 3.32 23.62
C ARG A 120 12.33 1.89 23.74
N SER A 121 11.47 0.88 23.75
CA SER A 121 11.88 -0.53 23.88
C SER A 121 12.47 -1.04 22.56
N LEU A 122 13.73 -1.49 22.60
CA LEU A 122 14.40 -2.07 21.43
C LEU A 122 13.73 -3.36 20.94
N TRP A 123 13.21 -4.17 21.87
CA TRP A 123 12.48 -5.39 21.53
C TRP A 123 11.17 -5.07 20.81
N ALA A 124 10.37 -4.13 21.35
CA ALA A 124 9.15 -3.67 20.69
C ALA A 124 9.44 -3.09 19.30
N ARG A 125 10.50 -2.30 19.14
CA ARG A 125 10.95 -1.78 17.84
C ARG A 125 11.27 -2.88 16.83
N ARG A 126 11.82 -4.03 17.27
CA ARG A 126 12.08 -5.18 16.38
C ARG A 126 10.78 -5.82 15.91
N LEU A 127 9.84 -6.05 16.83
CA LEU A 127 8.52 -6.59 16.48
C LEU A 127 7.72 -5.67 15.56
N LEU A 128 7.71 -4.37 15.83
CA LEU A 128 6.97 -3.39 15.02
C LEU A 128 7.54 -3.27 13.60
N LYS A 129 8.86 -3.39 13.43
CA LYS A 129 9.50 -3.49 12.10
C LYS A 129 9.02 -4.74 11.33
N ALA A 130 9.01 -5.89 12.00
CA ALA A 130 8.56 -7.14 11.40
C ALA A 130 7.07 -7.07 11.04
N GLY A 131 6.24 -6.57 11.95
CA GLY A 131 4.82 -6.35 11.74
C GLY A 131 4.54 -5.39 10.58
N PHE A 132 5.27 -4.27 10.48
CA PHE A 132 5.12 -3.33 9.38
C PHE A 132 5.40 -3.99 8.02
N THR A 133 6.50 -4.74 7.96
CA THR A 133 6.91 -5.45 6.75
C THR A 133 5.87 -6.51 6.38
N GLY A 134 5.39 -7.29 7.35
CA GLY A 134 4.34 -8.28 7.16
C GLY A 134 3.02 -7.66 6.71
N ALA A 135 2.61 -6.53 7.31
CA ALA A 135 1.39 -5.83 6.94
C ALA A 135 1.43 -5.33 5.48
N LEU A 136 2.53 -4.69 5.05
CA LEU A 136 2.69 -4.26 3.67
C LEU A 136 2.83 -5.43 2.69
N ALA A 137 3.49 -6.52 3.09
CA ALA A 137 3.59 -7.71 2.26
C ALA A 137 2.22 -8.36 2.05
N ALA A 138 1.41 -8.48 3.10
CA ALA A 138 0.05 -8.99 3.02
C ALA A 138 -0.84 -8.11 2.13
N ALA A 139 -0.79 -6.78 2.32
CA ALA A 139 -1.56 -5.85 1.50
C ALA A 139 -1.14 -5.88 0.02
N ASN A 140 0.16 -6.01 -0.27
CA ASN A 140 0.67 -6.23 -1.62
C ASN A 140 0.10 -7.54 -2.21
N ALA A 141 0.23 -8.65 -1.47
CA ALA A 141 -0.24 -9.95 -1.93
C ALA A 141 -1.73 -9.94 -2.26
N ASP A 142 -2.56 -9.38 -1.38
CA ASP A 142 -4.01 -9.26 -1.58
C ASP A 142 -4.36 -8.44 -2.83
N THR A 143 -3.71 -7.28 -2.98
CA THR A 143 -3.96 -6.40 -4.13
C THR A 143 -3.48 -7.05 -5.43
N TRP A 144 -2.28 -7.62 -5.46
CA TRP A 144 -1.71 -8.22 -6.67
C TRP A 144 -2.49 -9.47 -7.08
N ALA A 145 -2.87 -10.32 -6.12
CA ALA A 145 -3.67 -11.51 -6.37
C ALA A 145 -5.02 -11.16 -6.97
N THR A 146 -5.68 -10.11 -6.47
CA THR A 146 -6.97 -9.67 -7.01
C THR A 146 -6.83 -9.09 -8.42
N GLU A 147 -5.85 -8.20 -8.63
CA GLU A 147 -5.67 -7.48 -9.91
C GLU A 147 -5.17 -8.39 -11.04
N LEU A 148 -4.32 -9.37 -10.74
CA LEU A 148 -3.83 -10.34 -11.72
C LEU A 148 -4.74 -11.56 -11.84
N GLY A 149 -5.30 -12.04 -10.73
CA GLY A 149 -6.13 -13.25 -10.70
C GLY A 149 -7.41 -13.12 -11.51
N VAL A 150 -8.01 -11.91 -11.54
CA VAL A 150 -9.21 -11.65 -12.38
C VAL A 150 -8.93 -11.82 -13.89
N LEU A 151 -7.67 -11.75 -14.32
CA LEU A 151 -7.27 -11.94 -15.71
C LEU A 151 -6.93 -13.40 -16.06
N ASN A 152 -6.94 -14.31 -15.08
CA ASN A 152 -6.65 -15.72 -15.34
C ASN A 152 -7.82 -16.36 -16.12
N SER A 153 -7.47 -17.11 -17.17
CA SER A 153 -8.43 -17.86 -17.99
C SER A 153 -8.95 -19.12 -17.30
N SER A 154 -8.21 -19.63 -16.31
CA SER A 154 -8.62 -20.81 -15.55
C SER A 154 -9.56 -20.42 -14.39
N PRO A 155 -10.65 -21.16 -14.16
CA PRO A 155 -11.53 -20.90 -13.03
C PRO A 155 -10.77 -21.10 -11.70
N PRO A 156 -10.89 -20.17 -10.73
CA PRO A 156 -10.24 -20.31 -9.44
C PRO A 156 -10.77 -21.51 -8.67
N ARG A 157 -9.94 -22.04 -7.77
CA ARG A 157 -10.27 -23.17 -6.89
C ARG A 157 -10.26 -22.72 -5.44
N LEU A 158 -11.22 -23.19 -4.64
CA LEU A 158 -11.21 -22.94 -3.20
C LEU A 158 -9.98 -23.60 -2.56
N ILE A 159 -9.20 -22.85 -1.79
CA ILE A 159 -8.02 -23.37 -1.08
C ILE A 159 -8.34 -24.53 -0.12
N THR A 160 -9.56 -24.57 0.41
CA THR A 160 -10.01 -25.59 1.37
C THR A 160 -10.50 -26.88 0.73
N SER A 161 -11.01 -26.83 -0.52
CA SER A 161 -11.67 -28.00 -1.15
C SER A 161 -11.16 -28.35 -2.54
N GLY A 162 -10.36 -27.47 -3.17
CA GLY A 162 -9.87 -27.63 -4.54
C GLY A 162 -10.95 -27.49 -5.64
N LYS A 163 -12.21 -27.26 -5.25
CA LYS A 163 -13.35 -27.13 -6.17
C LYS A 163 -13.32 -25.78 -6.90
N HIS A 164 -13.68 -25.78 -8.18
CA HIS A 164 -13.82 -24.55 -8.95
C HIS A 164 -14.91 -23.64 -8.36
N VAL A 165 -14.64 -22.34 -8.35
CA VAL A 165 -15.53 -21.29 -7.88
C VAL A 165 -15.51 -20.10 -8.83
N ALA A 166 -16.51 -19.22 -8.71
CA ALA A 166 -16.56 -17.99 -9.49
C ALA A 166 -15.40 -17.05 -9.13
N PRO A 167 -14.86 -16.27 -10.09
CA PRO A 167 -13.87 -15.22 -9.82
C PRO A 167 -14.29 -14.25 -8.70
N GLY A 168 -13.33 -13.91 -7.85
CA GLY A 168 -13.54 -13.05 -6.67
C GLY A 168 -14.36 -13.72 -5.56
N THR A 169 -14.37 -15.06 -5.48
CA THR A 169 -14.87 -15.79 -4.30
C THR A 169 -13.79 -15.80 -3.22
N SER A 170 -14.17 -15.51 -1.96
CA SER A 170 -13.22 -15.54 -0.84
C SER A 170 -12.60 -16.93 -0.70
N GLY A 171 -11.26 -16.97 -0.62
CA GLY A 171 -10.49 -18.22 -0.57
C GLY A 171 -10.25 -18.89 -1.92
N GLY A 172 -10.66 -18.28 -3.04
CA GLY A 172 -10.32 -18.74 -4.39
C GLY A 172 -8.86 -18.45 -4.76
N ILE A 173 -8.15 -19.46 -5.24
CA ILE A 173 -6.77 -19.38 -5.75
C ILE A 173 -6.72 -19.79 -7.22
N THR A 174 -5.78 -19.22 -7.98
CA THR A 174 -5.70 -19.35 -9.45
C THR A 174 -4.28 -19.62 -9.89
#